data_AF-A0A1B8S8F5-F1
#
_entry.id   AF-A0A1B8S8F5-F1
#
_cell.length_a   1.000
_cell.length_b   1.000
_cell.length_c   1.000
_cell.angle_alpha   90.00
_cell.angle_beta   90.00
_cell.angle_gamma   90.00
#
_symmetry.space_group_name_H-M   'P 1'
#
loop_
_entity.id
_entity.type
_entity.pdbx_description
1 polymer ?
#
loop_
_entity_poly.entity_id
_entity_poly.type
_entity_poly.pdbx_seq_one_letter_code
_entity_poly.pdbx_strand_id
1 'polypeptide(L)' 'MARVVIFGGHGKVALLLGPLLTGRGDEVTSIFRNPDHS' A
#
# COMPACT_ATOMS: atom_id res chain seq x y z
N MET A 1 13.49 -3.44 8.04
CA MET A 1 12.90 -3.89 6.76
C MET A 1 11.86 -4.94 7.07
N ALA A 2 10.59 -4.61 6.81
CA ALA A 2 9.45 -5.49 6.99
C ALA A 2 8.74 -5.73 5.65
N ARG A 3 7.95 -6.80 5.60
CA ARG A 3 7.02 -7.07 4.49
C ARG A 3 5.62 -6.69 4.96
N VAL A 4 5.00 -5.72 4.29
CA VAL A 4 3.73 -5.11 4.72
C VAL A 4 2.67 -5.31 3.65
N VAL A 5 1.49 -5.76 4.06
CA VAL A 5 0.32 -5.88 3.19
C VAL A 5 -0.71 -4.82 3.58
N ILE A 6 -1.16 -4.02 2.61
CA ILE A 6 -2.21 -3.01 2.80
C ILE A 6 -3.49 -3.48 2.10
N PHE A 7 -4.54 -3.72 2.88
CA PHE A 7 -5.88 -3.93 2.32
C PHE A 7 -6.53 -2.58 2.00
N GLY A 8 -7.11 -2.46 0.80
CA GLY A 8 -7.71 -1.21 0.34
C GLY A 8 -6.67 -0.23 -0.21
N GLY A 9 -5.74 -0.72 -1.03
CA GLY A 9 -4.64 0.07 -1.61
C GLY A 9 -5.03 1.37 -2.32
N HIS A 10 -6.27 1.47 -2.79
CA HIS A 10 -6.86 2.63 -3.45
C HIS A 10 -7.37 3.70 -2.48
N GLY A 11 -7.44 3.41 -1.18
CA GLY A 11 -7.95 4.35 -0.19
C GLY A 11 -7.00 5.53 0.01
N LYS A 12 -7.54 6.71 0.33
CA LYS A 12 -6.76 7.94 0.58
C LYS A 12 -5.60 7.73 1.56
N VAL A 13 -5.83 6.97 2.62
CA VAL A 13 -4.79 6.67 3.62
C VAL A 13 -3.73 5.73 3.05
N ALA A 14 -4.11 4.71 2.29
CA ALA A 14 -3.17 3.77 1.67
C ALA A 14 -2.23 4.47 0.66
N LEU A 15 -2.78 5.39 -0.14
CA LEU A 15 -2.02 6.21 -1.09
C LEU A 15 -0.98 7.11 -0.40
N LEU A 16 -1.26 7.59 0.81
CA LEU A 16 -0.31 8.37 1.60
C LEU A 16 0.68 7.49 2.37
N LEU A 17 0.23 6.35 2.88
CA LEU A 17 1.03 5.43 3.69
C LEU A 17 2.08 4.68 2.85
N GLY A 18 1.74 4.27 1.63
CA GLY A 18 2.62 3.51 0.75
C GLY A 18 4.00 4.17 0.57
N PRO A 19 4.08 5.44 0.12
CA PRO A 19 5.34 6.16 -0.04
C PRO A 19 6.17 6.30 1.24
N LEU A 20 5.52 6.41 2.41
CA LEU A 20 6.23 6.52 3.69
C LEU A 20 6.89 5.19 4.08
N LEU A 21 6.19 4.07 3.85
CA LEU A 21 6.72 2.74 4.12
C LEU A 21 7.83 2.35 3.14
N THR A 22 7.65 2.62 1.85
CA THR A 22 8.70 2.37 0.85
C THR A 22 9.91 3.28 1.07
N GLY A 23 9.69 4.56 1.42
CA GLY A 23 10.76 5.49 1.79
C GLY A 23 11.55 5.07 3.03
N ARG A 24 10.94 4.29 3.94
CA ARG A 24 11.62 3.67 5.09
C ARG A 24 12.39 2.39 4.71
N GLY A 25 12.23 1.88 3.49
CA GLY A 25 12.85 0.64 3.02
C GLY A 25 12.04 -0.62 3.30
N ASP A 26 10.73 -0.51 3.51
CA ASP A 26 9.85 -1.68 3.63
C ASP A 26 9.32 -2.15 2.26
N GLU A 27 9.10 -3.46 2.12
CA GLU A 27 8.46 -4.06 0.94
C GLU A 27 6.94 -4.02 1.15
N VAL A 28 6.23 -3.28 0.30
CA VAL A 28 4.79 -3.04 0.45
C VAL A 28 4.02 -3.66 -0.70
N THR A 29 3.02 -4.47 -0.37
CA THR A 29 2.04 -5.00 -1.34
C THR A 29 0.65 -4.48 -0.99
N SER A 30 -0.04 -3.90 -1.98
CA SER A 30 -1.39 -3.39 -1.82
C SER A 30 -2.41 -4.34 -2.45
N ILE A 31 -3.47 -4.65 -1.71
CA ILE A 31 -4.58 -5.49 -2.17
C ILE A 31 -5.78 -4.59 -2.51
N PHE A 32 -6.30 -4.80 -3.72
CA PHE A 32 -7.47 -4.11 -4.26
C PHE A 32 -8.61 -5.13 -4.37
N ARG A 33 -9.78 -4.78 -3.83
CA ARG A 33 -10.98 -5.63 -3.95
C ARG A 33 -11.55 -5.59 -5.37
N ASN A 34 -11.73 -4.38 -5.90
CA ASN A 34 -12.12 -4.18 -7.29
C ASN A 34 -10.83 -3.85 -8.09
N PRO A 35 -10.47 -4.65 -9.10
CA PRO A 35 -9.34 -4.32 -9.98
C PRO A 35 -9.50 -2.98 -10.72
N ASP A 36 -10.72 -2.47 -10.91
CA ASP A 36 -10.94 -1.16 -11.55
C ASP A 36 -10.43 0.04 -10.74
N HIS A 37 -10.03 -0.17 -9.48
CA HIS A 37 -9.48 0.87 -8.62
C HIS A 37 -7.93 0.94 -8.64
N SER A 38 -7.28 0.26 -9.59
CA SER A 38 -5.81 0.25 -9.76
C SER A 38 -5.28 1.40 -10.60
#